data_AF-A0A6J5ECH9-F1
#
_entry.id   AF-A0A6J5ECH9-F1
#
_cell.length_a   1.000
_cell.length_b   1.000
_cell.length_c   1.000
_cell.angle_alpha   90.00
_cell.angle_beta   90.00
_cell.angle_gamma   90.00
#
_symmetry.space_group_name_H-M   'P 1'
#
loop_
_entity.id
_entity.type
_entity.pdbx_description
1 polymer ?
#
loop_
_entity_poly.entity_id
_entity_poly.type
_entity_poly.pdbx_seq_one_letter_code
_entity_poly.pdbx_strand_id
1 'polypeptide(L)'
;MTSLMIKDLYVTEQLDSRAMKAVRGGYIAYPYFPSLSFSLDNSKTVSAQQLIEQSQSINNVSGNGNAFAKNFDTTITPTMTGTNNVNVH
;
A
#
# COMPACT_ATOMS: atom_id res chain seq x y z
N MET A 1 -55.61 9.24 -57.41
CA MET A 1 -55.11 9.48 -56.05
C MET A 1 -56.13 8.97 -55.06
N THR A 2 -55.87 7.82 -54.43
CA THR A 2 -56.74 7.28 -53.37
C THR A 2 -56.19 7.73 -52.02
N SER A 3 -56.92 8.65 -51.37
CA SER A 3 -56.64 9.07 -50.00
C SER A 3 -56.95 7.93 -49.04
N LEU A 4 -55.97 7.49 -48.24
CA LEU A 4 -56.23 6.62 -47.09
C LEU A 4 -56.95 7.44 -46.02
N MET A 5 -58.27 7.25 -45.89
CA MET A 5 -59.04 7.83 -44.80
C MET A 5 -58.91 6.91 -43.58
N ILE A 6 -58.22 7.38 -42.54
CA ILE A 6 -58.16 6.70 -41.24
C ILE A 6 -59.55 6.80 -40.62
N LYS A 7 -60.24 5.67 -40.53
CA LYS A 7 -61.67 5.62 -40.20
C LYS A 7 -61.96 5.54 -38.71
N ASP A 8 -60.95 5.24 -37.90
CA ASP A 8 -60.98 5.40 -36.44
C ASP A 8 -59.55 5.29 -35.90
N LEU A 9 -59.04 6.36 -35.29
CA LEU A 9 -57.87 6.29 -34.43
C LEU A 9 -58.41 6.17 -32.99
N TYR A 10 -58.51 4.95 -32.48
CA TYR A 10 -58.97 4.73 -31.11
C TYR A 10 -57.94 5.34 -30.14
N VAL A 11 -58.23 6.54 -29.63
CA VAL A 11 -57.41 7.20 -28.63
C VAL A 11 -57.73 6.54 -27.28
N THR A 12 -56.87 5.66 -26.81
CA THR A 12 -56.93 5.20 -25.42
C THR A 12 -56.47 6.37 -24.55
N GLU A 13 -57.41 7.13 -23.99
CA GLU A 13 -57.09 8.30 -23.14
C GLU A 13 -56.30 7.92 -21.88
N GLN A 14 -56.46 6.67 -21.41
CA GLN A 14 -55.77 6.14 -20.26
C GLN A 14 -54.90 4.95 -20.68
N LEU A 15 -53.59 5.13 -20.49
CA LEU A 15 -52.63 4.04 -20.56
C LEU A 15 -52.88 3.10 -19.37
N ASP A 16 -53.18 1.83 -19.64
CA ASP A 16 -53.21 0.81 -18.59
C ASP A 16 -51.84 0.72 -17.88
N SER A 17 -51.87 0.32 -16.61
CA SER A 17 -50.73 0.08 -15.73
C SER A 17 -49.57 -0.68 -16.39
N ARG A 18 -49.87 -1.62 -17.30
CA ARG A 18 -48.85 -2.36 -18.07
C ARG A 18 -48.19 -1.48 -19.13
N ALA A 19 -48.96 -0.68 -19.85
CA ALA A 19 -48.41 0.27 -20.83
C ALA A 19 -47.61 1.39 -20.11
N MET A 20 -48.10 1.86 -18.96
CA MET A 20 -47.37 2.82 -18.11
C MET A 20 -46.04 2.28 -17.58
N LYS A 21 -45.87 0.96 -17.42
CA LYS A 21 -44.57 0.36 -17.09
C LYS A 21 -43.55 0.53 -18.23
N ALA A 22 -43.97 0.42 -19.49
CA ALA A 22 -43.06 0.59 -20.63
C ALA A 22 -42.57 2.04 -20.77
N VAL A 23 -43.43 3.03 -20.51
CA VAL A 23 -43.08 4.46 -20.56
C VAL A 23 -41.94 4.83 -19.61
N ARG A 24 -41.91 4.22 -18.41
CA ARG A 24 -40.87 4.47 -17.39
C ARG A 24 -39.68 3.49 -17.42
N GLY A 25 -39.50 2.75 -18.52
CA GLY A 25 -38.34 1.86 -18.69
C GLY A 25 -38.49 0.45 -18.09
N GLY A 26 -39.71 0.03 -17.74
CA GLY A 26 -39.98 -1.32 -17.24
C GLY A 26 -39.54 -1.54 -15.78
N TYR A 27 -39.48 -2.81 -15.36
CA TYR A 27 -38.96 -3.20 -14.05
C TYR A 27 -37.50 -3.64 -14.21
N ILE A 28 -36.58 -2.80 -13.77
CA ILE A 28 -35.15 -3.14 -13.73
C ILE A 28 -34.86 -3.78 -12.38
N ALA A 29 -34.87 -5.11 -12.32
CA ALA A 29 -34.60 -5.85 -11.09
C ALA A 29 -33.17 -5.68 -10.57
N TYR A 30 -32.23 -5.35 -11.46
CA TYR A 30 -30.81 -5.15 -11.17
C TYR A 30 -30.24 -4.03 -12.06
N PRO A 31 -30.31 -2.76 -11.65
CA PRO A 31 -29.60 -1.70 -12.36
C PRO A 31 -28.10 -1.99 -12.33
N TYR A 32 -27.46 -1.96 -13.50
CA TYR A 32 -26.03 -2.14 -13.62
C TYR A 32 -25.32 -0.89 -13.10
N PHE A 33 -24.83 -0.96 -11.87
CA PHE A 33 -23.98 0.09 -11.31
C PHE A 33 -22.54 -0.13 -11.77
N PRO A 34 -21.80 0.96 -12.08
CA PRO A 34 -20.38 0.84 -12.39
C PRO A 34 -19.65 0.21 -11.20
N SER A 35 -18.78 -0.76 -11.50
CA SER A 35 -17.85 -1.31 -10.51
C SER A 35 -16.90 -0.21 -10.06
N LEU A 36 -17.00 0.18 -8.79
CA LEU A 36 -16.00 1.04 -8.16
C LEU A 36 -14.82 0.15 -7.77
N SER A 37 -13.79 0.12 -8.63
CA SER A 37 -12.50 -0.47 -8.28
C SER A 37 -11.60 0.64 -7.74
N PHE A 38 -11.31 0.59 -6.45
CA PHE A 38 -10.31 1.46 -5.81
C PHE A 38 -9.02 0.67 -5.66
N SER A 39 -7.96 1.07 -6.36
CA SER A 39 -6.61 0.60 -6.07
C SER A 39 -6.01 1.52 -5.01
N LEU A 40 -5.83 1.01 -3.80
CA LEU A 40 -5.06 1.72 -2.78
C LEU A 40 -3.58 1.44 -3.06
N ASP A 41 -2.81 2.50 -3.31
CA ASP A 41 -1.36 2.37 -3.43
C ASP A 41 -0.77 2.22 -2.01
N ASN A 42 -0.31 1.01 -1.71
CA ASN A 42 0.36 0.69 -0.46
C ASN A 42 1.89 0.83 -0.58
N SER A 43 2.40 1.43 -1.65
CA SER A 43 3.83 1.61 -1.84
C SER A 43 4.45 2.38 -0.67
N LYS A 44 5.58 1.86 -0.17
CA LYS A 44 6.42 2.48 0.85
C LYS A 44 7.79 2.68 0.23
N THR A 45 8.13 3.91 -0.12
CA THR A 45 9.47 4.24 -0.62
C THR A 45 10.33 4.72 0.53
N VAL A 46 11.42 4.03 0.83
CA VAL A 46 12.39 4.44 1.84
C VAL A 46 13.75 4.63 1.19
N SER A 47 14.23 5.87 1.16
CA SER A 47 15.60 6.22 0.79
C SER A 47 16.37 6.49 2.07
N ALA A 48 17.14 5.51 2.53
CA ALA A 48 17.94 5.62 3.74
C ALA A 48 19.42 5.43 3.40
N GLN A 49 20.21 6.47 3.64
CA GLN A 49 21.67 6.38 3.59
C GLN A 49 22.15 5.76 4.91
N GLN A 50 22.80 4.60 4.82
CA GLN A 50 23.30 3.86 5.96
C GLN A 50 24.82 3.96 6.00
N LEU A 51 25.37 4.45 7.10
CA LEU A 51 26.81 4.48 7.35
C LEU A 51 27.09 4.09 8.80
N ILE A 52 28.08 3.23 8.99
CA ILE A 52 28.65 2.92 10.31
C ILE A 52 30.12 3.28 10.25
N GLU A 53 30.53 4.29 11.02
CA GLU A 53 31.93 4.65 11.20
C GLU A 53 32.38 4.23 12.59
N GLN A 54 33.21 3.19 12.65
CA GLN A 54 33.68 2.62 13.90
C GLN A 54 35.20 2.58 13.93
N SER A 55 35.78 3.17 14.97
CA SER A 55 37.22 3.21 15.20
C SER A 55 37.51 2.82 16.65
N GLN A 56 38.47 1.91 16.83
CA GLN A 56 38.91 1.47 18.14
C GLN A 56 40.43 1.58 18.23
N SER A 57 40.91 2.26 19.27
CA SER A 57 42.33 2.37 19.60
C SER A 57 42.56 1.85 21.01
N ILE A 58 43.50 0.92 21.15
CA ILE A 58 43.86 0.30 22.43
C ILE A 58 45.36 0.46 22.60
N ASN A 59 45.75 1.14 23.67
CA ASN A 59 47.14 1.28 24.07
C ASN A 59 47.36 0.54 25.40
N ASN A 60 48.21 -0.48 25.39
CA ASN A 60 48.54 -1.27 26.57
C ASN A 60 50.04 -1.19 26.85
N VAL A 61 50.39 -0.78 28.07
CA VAL A 61 51.78 -0.71 28.54
C VAL A 61 51.92 -1.70 29.69
N SER A 62 52.33 -2.92 29.37
CA SER A 62 52.58 -3.98 30.37
C SER A 62 54.08 -4.27 30.50
N GLY A 63 54.54 -4.55 31.73
CA GLY A 63 55.93 -4.92 31.99
C GLY A 63 56.97 -3.79 31.91
N ASN A 64 56.57 -2.51 32.01
CA ASN A 64 57.48 -1.37 31.94
C ASN A 64 58.40 -1.29 33.18
N GLY A 65 59.57 -1.94 33.11
CA GLY A 65 60.69 -1.75 34.04
C GLY A 65 60.73 -2.65 35.29
N ASN A 66 60.01 -3.78 35.34
CA ASN A 66 59.98 -4.62 36.54
C ASN A 66 60.97 -5.81 36.45
N ALA A 67 62.10 -5.71 37.16
CA ALA A 67 63.18 -6.71 37.17
C ALA A 67 62.81 -8.05 37.86
N PHE A 68 61.68 -8.10 38.58
CA PHE A 68 61.22 -9.30 39.29
C PHE A 68 59.71 -9.59 39.09
N ALA A 69 59.09 -9.06 38.03
CA ALA A 69 57.72 -9.41 37.68
C ALA A 69 57.64 -10.82 37.11
N LYS A 70 56.91 -11.71 37.79
CA LYS A 70 56.44 -12.99 37.25
C LYS A 70 54.91 -12.95 37.21
N ASN A 71 54.30 -13.49 36.14
CA ASN A 71 52.84 -13.55 35.92
C ASN A 71 52.12 -12.20 35.67
N PHE A 72 52.62 -11.36 34.75
CA PHE A 72 51.90 -10.15 34.29
C PHE A 72 51.11 -10.44 33.00
N ASP A 73 50.05 -11.23 33.11
CA ASP A 73 49.19 -11.55 31.97
C ASP A 73 48.16 -10.43 31.75
N THR A 74 48.40 -9.56 30.76
CA THR A 74 47.40 -8.57 30.33
C THR A 74 46.56 -9.14 29.20
N THR A 75 45.34 -9.58 29.51
CA THR A 75 44.37 -10.03 28.52
C THR A 75 43.45 -8.87 28.12
N ILE A 76 43.47 -8.47 26.86
CA ILE A 76 42.59 -7.44 26.32
C ILE A 76 41.71 -8.08 25.24
N THR A 77 40.40 -8.14 25.50
CA THR A 77 39.40 -8.75 24.60
C THR A 77 38.38 -7.70 24.16
N PRO A 78 38.77 -6.76 23.30
CA PRO A 78 37.86 -5.75 22.79
C PRO A 78 36.82 -6.37 21.86
N THR A 79 35.59 -5.89 21.97
CA THR A 79 34.53 -6.18 21.01
C THR A 79 33.93 -4.86 20.54
N MET A 80 33.71 -4.76 19.23
CA MET A 80 33.07 -3.60 18.61
C MET A 80 31.99 -4.12 17.68
N THR A 81 30.74 -3.81 18.01
CA THR A 81 29.57 -4.22 17.22
C THR A 81 28.90 -2.97 16.70
N GLY A 82 28.77 -2.86 15.39
CA GLY A 82 28.00 -1.82 14.73
C GLY A 82 26.80 -2.45 14.02
N THR A 83 25.61 -1.91 14.26
CA THR A 83 24.40 -2.29 13.52
C THR A 83 23.79 -1.07 12.86
N ASN A 84 23.39 -1.22 11.60
CA ASN A 84 22.62 -0.25 10.86
C ASN A 84 21.49 -1.00 10.18
N ASN A 85 20.27 -0.69 10.58
CA ASN A 85 19.09 -1.42 10.19
C ASN A 85 18.01 -0.42 9.77
N VAL A 86 17.45 -0.65 8.60
CA VAL A 86 16.27 0.07 8.10
C VAL A 86 15.12 -0.91 8.09
N ASN A 87 14.09 -0.60 8.87
CA ASN A 87 12.88 -1.42 8.97
C ASN A 87 11.68 -0.59 8.48
N VAL A 88 10.86 -1.17 7.60
CA VAL A 88 9.72 -0.53 6.95
C VAL A 88 8.49 -1.39 7.22
N HIS A 89 7.44 -0.78 7.77
CA HIS A 89 6.16 -1.42 8.10
C HIS A 89 5.00 -0.71 7.38
#